data_AF-A0A7W0NAM6-F1
#
_entry.id   AF-A0A7W0NAM6-F1
#
_cell.length_a   1.000
_cell.length_b   1.000
_cell.length_c   1.000
_cell.angle_alpha   90.00
_cell.angle_beta   90.00
_cell.angle_gamma   90.00
#
_symmetry.space_group_name_H-M   'P 1'
#
loop_
_entity.id
_entity.type
_entity.pdbx_description
1 polymer ?
#
loop_
_entity_poly.entity_id
_entity_poly.type
_entity_poly.pdbx_seq_one_letter_code
_entity_poly.pdbx_strand_id
1 'polypeptide(L)'
;AEDAWRQVENGQAYIDVDLDPDAFPFEANVMGTAEYSEISLAYTTSGTPGEDQYLQPVFVFDGEFTPEGSEPVTHIRAYVPALVNSETPVGDLLHDRRV
;
A
#
# COMPACT_ATOMS: atom_id res chain seq x y z
N ALA A 1 6.59 -7.52 -9.87
CA ALA A 1 5.86 -6.31 -10.29
C ALA A 1 4.56 -6.67 -11.00
N GLU A 2 4.57 -7.49 -12.06
CA GLU A 2 3.35 -7.84 -12.81
C GLU A 2 2.21 -8.45 -11.95
N ASP A 3 2.52 -9.39 -11.05
CA ASP A 3 1.50 -9.98 -10.17
C ASP A 3 0.96 -8.98 -9.13
N ALA A 4 1.75 -7.99 -8.74
CA ALA A 4 1.30 -6.92 -7.86
C ALA A 4 0.41 -5.92 -8.60
N TRP A 5 0.75 -5.61 -9.86
CA TRP A 5 -0.07 -4.77 -10.73
C TRP A 5 -1.46 -5.40 -10.94
N ARG A 6 -1.54 -6.72 -11.22
CA ARG A 6 -2.82 -7.43 -11.32
C ARG A 6 -3.64 -7.38 -10.02
N GLN A 7 -3.00 -7.40 -8.85
CA GLN A 7 -3.71 -7.29 -7.58
C GLN A 7 -4.32 -5.90 -7.39
N VAL A 8 -3.62 -4.84 -7.79
CA VAL A 8 -4.16 -3.47 -7.80
C VAL A 8 -5.35 -3.38 -8.76
N GLU A 9 -5.21 -3.87 -9.99
CA GLU A 9 -6.28 -3.87 -11.00
C GLU A 9 -7.53 -4.64 -10.55
N ASN A 10 -7.34 -5.74 -9.82
CA ASN A 10 -8.44 -6.55 -9.29
C ASN A 10 -9.02 -6.02 -7.97
N GLY A 11 -8.58 -4.87 -7.46
CA GLY A 11 -9.06 -4.28 -6.20
C GLY A 11 -8.67 -5.08 -4.95
N GLN A 12 -7.57 -5.83 -5.00
CA GLN A 12 -7.06 -6.67 -3.91
C GLN A 12 -5.96 -5.97 -3.08
N ALA A 13 -5.69 -4.70 -3.37
CA ALA A 13 -4.75 -3.88 -2.61
C ALA A 13 -5.43 -3.19 -1.42
N TYR A 14 -4.65 -2.85 -0.40
CA TYR A 14 -5.09 -1.87 0.60
C TYR A 14 -4.94 -0.48 0.00
N ILE A 15 -5.98 0.35 0.09
CA ILE A 15 -6.03 1.68 -0.52
C ILE A 15 -5.97 2.74 0.58
N ASP A 16 -5.11 3.73 0.38
CA ASP A 16 -5.05 4.97 1.14
C ASP A 16 -5.33 6.12 0.18
N VAL A 17 -6.30 6.98 0.51
CA VAL A 17 -6.74 8.06 -0.36
C VAL A 17 -7.09 9.29 0.48
N ASP A 18 -6.53 10.43 0.13
CA ASP A 18 -6.72 11.68 0.86
C ASP A 18 -8.02 12.37 0.40
N LEU A 19 -9.18 11.93 0.90
CA LEU A 19 -10.47 12.53 0.56
C LEU A 19 -10.80 13.71 1.48
N ASP A 20 -11.36 14.78 0.91
CA ASP A 20 -11.92 15.89 1.68
C ASP A 20 -13.19 15.41 2.43
N PRO A 21 -13.19 15.39 3.77
CA PRO A 21 -14.32 14.88 4.55
C PRO A 21 -15.59 15.74 4.43
N ASP A 22 -15.48 17.02 4.04
CA ASP A 22 -16.64 17.88 3.84
C ASP A 22 -17.36 17.57 2.52
N ALA A 23 -16.62 17.10 1.51
CA ALA A 23 -17.15 16.67 0.22
C ALA A 23 -17.57 15.18 0.23
N PHE A 24 -16.86 14.35 0.99
CA PHE A 24 -17.07 12.90 1.08
C PHE A 24 -17.28 12.48 2.53
N PRO A 25 -18.54 12.41 3.01
CA PRO A 25 -18.81 12.05 4.39
C PRO A 25 -18.36 10.63 4.72
N PHE A 26 -18.07 10.38 6.01
CA PHE A 26 -17.63 9.08 6.50
C PHE A 26 -18.63 7.98 6.11
N GLU A 27 -18.13 6.79 5.75
CA GLU A 27 -18.91 5.64 5.25
C GLU A 27 -19.61 5.84 3.89
N ALA A 28 -19.39 6.96 3.19
CA ALA A 28 -19.89 7.11 1.83
C ALA A 28 -19.18 6.13 0.87
N ASN A 29 -19.96 5.55 -0.05
CA ASN A 29 -19.38 4.84 -1.19
C ASN A 29 -18.87 5.87 -2.19
N VAL A 30 -17.56 5.90 -2.40
CA VAL A 30 -16.90 6.79 -3.38
C VAL A 30 -16.50 5.96 -4.59
N MET A 31 -16.96 6.36 -5.77
CA MET A 31 -16.57 5.77 -7.06
C MET A 31 -15.65 6.75 -7.79
N GLY A 32 -14.81 6.25 -8.69
CA GLY A 32 -13.86 7.09 -9.41
C GLY A 32 -12.85 6.30 -10.23
N THR A 33 -11.93 7.03 -10.85
CA THR A 33 -10.82 6.48 -11.63
C THR A 33 -9.51 6.73 -10.89
N ALA A 34 -8.67 5.70 -10.76
CA ALA A 34 -7.32 5.81 -10.23
C ALA A 34 -6.29 5.63 -11.36
N GLU A 35 -5.30 6.52 -11.42
CA GLU A 35 -4.18 6.46 -12.34
C GLU A 35 -2.87 6.39 -11.55
N TYR A 36 -2.17 5.25 -11.62
CA TYR A 36 -0.91 5.04 -10.92
C TYR A 36 0.27 5.34 -11.84
N SER A 37 1.16 6.22 -11.40
CA SER A 37 2.33 6.68 -12.16
C SER A 37 3.65 6.13 -11.66
N GLU A 38 3.74 5.75 -10.38
CA GLU A 38 4.97 5.27 -9.76
C GLU A 38 4.74 3.97 -8.98
N ILE A 39 5.75 3.11 -8.97
CA ILE A 39 5.80 1.91 -8.14
C ILE A 39 7.12 1.93 -7.38
N SER A 40 7.04 1.83 -6.06
CA SER A 40 8.19 1.73 -5.17
C SER A 40 8.11 0.48 -4.29
N LEU A 41 9.24 0.10 -3.70
CA LEU A 41 9.33 -0.96 -2.71
C LEU A 41 9.51 -0.34 -1.33
N ALA A 42 8.58 -0.64 -0.42
CA ALA A 42 8.66 -0.29 0.98
C ALA A 42 8.71 -1.56 1.85
N TYR A 43 8.90 -1.36 3.15
CA TYR A 43 8.88 -2.44 4.14
C TYR A 43 7.94 -2.08 5.28
N THR A 44 7.14 -3.05 5.71
CA THR A 44 6.34 -2.98 6.93
C THR A 44 6.84 -4.01 7.93
N THR A 45 6.50 -3.86 9.20
CA THR A 45 6.80 -4.85 10.24
C THR A 45 5.66 -5.84 10.38
N SER A 46 5.98 -7.13 10.48
CA SER A 46 5.02 -8.18 10.84
C SER A 46 5.54 -9.01 12.01
N GLY A 47 4.65 -9.35 12.94
CA GLY A 47 4.98 -10.09 14.15
C GLY A 47 3.99 -9.82 15.29
N THR A 48 3.97 -10.68 16.30
CA THR A 48 3.15 -10.46 17.50
C THR A 48 3.72 -9.29 18.29
N PRO A 49 2.88 -8.38 18.86
CA PRO A 49 3.37 -7.34 19.75
C PRO A 49 4.19 -7.94 20.91
N GLY A 50 5.43 -7.47 21.09
CA GLY A 50 6.33 -7.94 22.14
C GLY A 50 7.23 -9.13 21.76
N GLU A 51 7.09 -9.66 20.55
CA GLU A 51 7.99 -10.66 19.97
C GLU A 51 8.85 -10.07 18.84
N ASP A 52 9.77 -10.88 18.31
CA ASP A 52 10.59 -10.53 17.16
C ASP A 52 9.71 -10.06 15.98
N GLN A 53 10.13 -8.93 15.40
CA GLN A 53 9.46 -8.33 14.24
C GLN A 53 10.25 -8.66 12.98
N TYR A 54 9.53 -9.00 11.91
CA TYR A 54 10.09 -9.26 10.60
C TYR A 54 9.79 -8.12 9.66
N LEU A 55 10.75 -7.79 8.80
CA LEU A 55 10.51 -6.85 7.71
C LEU A 55 9.84 -7.58 6.56
N GLN A 56 8.63 -7.14 6.23
CA GLN A 56 7.86 -7.64 5.12
C GLN A 56 7.86 -6.61 3.98
N PRO A 57 8.33 -6.99 2.78
CA PRO A 57 8.29 -6.10 1.62
C PRO A 57 6.86 -5.85 1.14
N VAL A 58 6.60 -4.61 0.72
CA VAL A 58 5.31 -4.15 0.21
C VAL A 58 5.56 -3.30 -1.04
N PHE A 59 4.88 -3.61 -2.13
CA PHE A 59 4.82 -2.72 -3.29
C PHE A 59 3.87 -1.57 -2.98
N VAL A 60 4.34 -0.34 -3.18
CA VAL A 60 3.56 0.88 -3.04
C VAL A 60 3.37 1.48 -4.41
N PHE A 61 2.12 1.56 -4.84
CA PHE A 61 1.71 2.22 -6.08
C PHE A 61 1.23 3.61 -5.70
N ASP A 62 1.81 4.62 -6.31
CA ASP A 62 1.53 6.01 -6.02
C ASP A 62 0.95 6.66 -7.28
N GLY A 63 -0.10 7.47 -7.08
CA GLY A 63 -0.88 7.98 -8.18
C GLY A 63 -1.95 8.98 -7.76
N GLU A 64 -2.85 9.21 -8.71
CA GLU A 64 -3.92 10.18 -8.63
C GLU A 64 -5.29 9.50 -8.72
N PHE A 65 -6.24 9.92 -7.88
CA PHE A 65 -7.62 9.47 -7.87
C PHE A 65 -8.55 10.62 -8.21
N THR A 66 -9.44 10.38 -9.17
CA THR A 66 -10.49 11.31 -9.57
C THR A 66 -11.85 10.72 -9.18
N PRO A 67 -12.49 11.21 -8.11
CA PRO A 67 -13.82 10.76 -7.73
C PRO A 67 -14.88 11.15 -8.78
N GLU A 68 -15.88 10.30 -8.99
CA GLU A 68 -17.01 10.61 -9.87
C GLU A 68 -17.81 11.80 -9.33
N GLY A 69 -18.15 12.75 -10.23
CA GLY A 69 -18.90 13.95 -9.86
C GLY A 69 -18.09 14.99 -9.08
N SER A 70 -16.77 14.81 -8.98
CA SER A 70 -15.83 15.70 -8.31
C SER A 70 -14.78 16.20 -9.30
N GLU A 71 -14.37 17.46 -9.17
CA GLU A 71 -13.27 18.05 -9.95
C GLU A 71 -11.88 17.88 -9.31
N PRO A 72 -11.68 17.85 -7.98
CA PRO A 72 -10.34 17.66 -7.45
C PRO A 72 -9.84 16.24 -7.65
N VAL A 73 -8.69 16.16 -8.30
CA VAL A 73 -7.79 15.02 -8.25
C VAL A 73 -7.16 14.98 -6.86
N THR A 74 -7.15 13.82 -6.22
CA THR A 74 -6.48 13.62 -4.94
C THR A 74 -5.42 12.54 -5.02
N HIS A 75 -4.51 12.54 -4.05
CA HIS A 75 -3.48 11.54 -3.91
C HIS A 75 -4.07 10.17 -3.54
N ILE A 76 -3.62 9.12 -4.20
CA ILE A 76 -3.95 7.74 -3.87
C ILE A 76 -2.70 6.88 -3.79
N ARG A 77 -2.68 5.98 -2.79
CA ARG A 77 -1.69 4.92 -2.66
C ARG A 77 -2.37 3.58 -2.58
N ALA A 78 -1.84 2.62 -3.33
CA ALA A 78 -2.22 1.21 -3.19
C ALA A 78 -1.03 0.40 -2.66
N TYR A 79 -1.31 -0.42 -1.65
CA TYR A 79 -0.31 -1.24 -0.97
C TYR A 79 -0.60 -2.71 -1.26
N VAL A 80 0.39 -3.39 -1.83
CA VAL A 80 0.31 -4.82 -2.13
C VAL A 80 1.46 -5.54 -1.44
N PRO A 81 1.20 -6.48 -0.50
CA PRO A 81 2.25 -7.33 0.04
C PRO A 81 3.02 -8.01 -1.08
N ALA A 82 4.34 -7.85 -1.10
CA ALA A 82 5.15 -8.61 -2.03
C ALA A 82 5.19 -10.05 -1.50
N LEU A 83 4.38 -10.94 -2.08
CA LEU A 83 4.51 -12.37 -1.86
C LEU A 83 5.86 -12.79 -2.43
N VAL A 84 6.89 -12.75 -1.57
CA VAL A 84 8.20 -13.26 -1.94
C VAL A 84 8.07 -14.78 -1.89
N ASN A 85 7.98 -15.43 -3.06
CA ASN A 85 8.34 -16.84 -3.20
C ASN A 85 9.87 -16.97 -3.04
N SER A 86 10.43 -16.46 -1.93
CA SER A 86 11.77 -16.80 -1.53
C SER A 86 11.63 -17.97 -0.58
N GLU A 87 12.24 -19.10 -0.92
CA GLU A 87 12.46 -20.23 -0.01
C GLU A 87 13.39 -19.85 1.18
N THR A 88 13.54 -18.56 1.46
CA THR A 88 14.42 -17.99 2.47
C THR A 88 13.77 -16.70 2.98
N PRO A 89 13.46 -16.61 4.29
CA PRO A 89 13.00 -15.36 4.90
C PRO A 89 14.07 -14.28 4.72
N VAL A 90 13.72 -13.13 4.14
CA VAL A 90 14.58 -11.94 4.15
C VAL A 90 14.35 -11.16 5.44
N GLY A 91 14.65 -11.80 6.58
CA GLY A 91 14.75 -11.13 7.86
C GLY A 91 16.21 -10.75 8.10
N ASP A 92 16.59 -9.52 7.79
CA ASP A 92 17.84 -8.98 8.32
C ASP A 92 17.59 -8.75 9.81
N LEU A 93 18.21 -9.57 10.65
CA LEU A 93 18.17 -9.41 12.09
C LEU A 93 18.68 -8.00 12.42
N LEU A 94 17.80 -7.12 12.91
CA LEU A 94 18.20 -5.89 13.59
C LEU A 94 18.85 -6.25 14.94
N HIS A 95 20.02 -6.91 14.91
CA HIS A 95 20.87 -7.07 16.07
C HIS A 95 21.85 -5.91 16.13
N ASP A 96 21.44 -4.91 16.90
CA ASP A 96 22.24 -4.13 17.85
C ASP A 96 23.76 -4.12 17.61
N ARG A 97 24.25 -3.08 16.92
CA ARG A 97 25.67 -2.73 16.93
C ARG A 97 25.95 -1.80 18.11
N ARG A 98 25.95 -2.36 19.32
CA ARG A 98 26.61 -1.80 20.51
C ARG A 98 27.19 -2.93 21.35
N VAL A 99 28.51 -3.16 21.27
CA VAL A 99 29.53 -2.83 22.28
C VAL A 99 30.89 -2.76 21.59
#